data_AF-A0A527HX55-F1
#
_entry.id   AF-A0A527HX55-F1
#
_cell.length_a   1.000
_cell.length_b   1.000
_cell.length_c   1.000
_cell.angle_alpha   90.00
_cell.angle_beta   90.00
_cell.angle_gamma   90.00
#
_symmetry.space_group_name_H-M   'P 1'
#
loop_
_entity.id
_entity.type
_entity.pdbx_description
1 polymer ?
#
loop_
_entity_poly.entity_id
_entity_poly.type
_entity_poly.pdbx_seq_one_letter_code
_entity_poly.pdbx_strand_id
1 'polypeptide(L)'
;LGTPYLWGGTSGFGIDCSGLVQLAMRMAGRDVLRDSDMQAATLGEPLEPGPDFSGLRRGDLVFWKGHVAVMTDADTMIHANGHT
;
A
#
# COMPACT_ATOMS: atom_id res chain seq x y z
N LEU A 1 -11.80 -1.42 -7.13
CA LEU A 1 -12.20 -2.22 -5.96
C LEU A 1 -12.73 -3.55 -6.45
N GLY A 2 -12.45 -4.65 -5.73
CA GLY A 2 -12.95 -5.99 -6.09
C GLY A 2 -12.02 -6.83 -6.99
N THR A 3 -10.84 -6.32 -7.36
CA THR A 3 -9.81 -7.14 -8.01
C THR A 3 -9.39 -8.27 -7.05
N PRO A 4 -9.38 -9.54 -7.50
CA PRO A 4 -8.96 -10.65 -6.66
C PRO A 4 -7.54 -10.48 -6.13
N TYR A 5 -7.31 -10.95 -4.89
CA TYR A 5 -5.95 -11.08 -4.40
C TYR A 5 -5.20 -12.17 -5.15
N LEU A 6 -4.00 -11.87 -5.61
CA LEU A 6 -3.09 -12.83 -6.23
C LEU A 6 -1.67 -12.54 -5.76
N TRP A 7 -1.04 -13.50 -5.10
CA TRP A 7 0.37 -13.38 -4.69
C TRP A 7 1.26 -13.13 -5.93
N GLY A 8 2.08 -12.08 -5.90
CA GLY A 8 2.87 -11.65 -7.07
C GLY A 8 2.08 -10.83 -8.10
N GLY A 9 0.78 -10.61 -7.88
CA GLY A 9 -0.12 -9.90 -8.79
C GLY A 9 0.15 -8.40 -8.83
N THR A 10 0.15 -7.84 -10.04
CA THR A 10 0.40 -6.41 -10.31
C THR A 10 -0.51 -5.86 -11.41
N SER A 11 -1.74 -6.36 -11.51
CA SER A 11 -2.68 -5.99 -12.58
C SER A 11 -4.15 -6.01 -12.13
N GLY A 12 -5.05 -5.59 -13.02
CA GLY A 12 -6.49 -5.69 -12.80
C GLY A 12 -7.05 -7.12 -12.74
N PHE A 13 -6.27 -8.13 -13.17
CA PHE A 13 -6.67 -9.55 -13.10
C PHE A 13 -6.33 -10.22 -11.78
N GLY A 14 -5.48 -9.59 -10.97
CA GLY A 14 -4.97 -10.13 -9.72
C GLY A 14 -3.89 -9.23 -9.17
N ILE A 15 -4.00 -8.89 -7.88
CA ILE A 15 -3.11 -7.91 -7.24
C ILE A 15 -2.81 -8.29 -5.80
N ASP A 16 -1.55 -8.18 -5.38
CA ASP A 16 -1.18 -8.29 -3.96
C ASP A 16 -0.96 -6.90 -3.33
N CYS A 17 -0.64 -6.88 -2.04
CA CYS A 17 -0.56 -5.65 -1.26
C CYS A 17 0.46 -4.65 -1.82
N SER A 18 1.70 -5.08 -2.06
CA SER A 18 2.74 -4.24 -2.62
C SER A 18 2.58 -4.01 -4.14
N GLY A 19 1.89 -4.92 -4.84
CA GLY A 19 1.47 -4.74 -6.23
C GLY A 19 0.43 -3.65 -6.41
N LEU A 20 -0.47 -3.46 -5.44
CA LEU A 20 -1.41 -2.33 -5.39
C LEU A 20 -0.66 -1.00 -5.35
N VAL A 21 0.32 -0.87 -4.46
CA VAL A 21 1.15 0.34 -4.35
C VAL A 21 1.96 0.54 -5.63
N GLN A 22 2.59 -0.52 -6.14
CA GLN A 22 3.41 -0.44 -7.36
C GLN A 22 2.60 0.01 -8.57
N LEU A 23 1.41 -0.56 -8.78
CA LEU A 23 0.54 -0.17 -9.90
C LEU A 23 0.08 1.28 -9.76
N ALA A 24 -0.35 1.70 -8.56
CA ALA A 24 -0.77 3.07 -8.31
C ALA A 24 0.35 4.09 -8.56
N MET A 25 1.57 3.81 -8.08
CA MET A 25 2.74 4.66 -8.29
C MET A 25 3.14 4.74 -9.77
N ARG A 26 3.13 3.60 -10.48
CA ARG A 26 3.41 3.57 -11.93
C ARG A 26 2.39 4.39 -12.73
N MET A 27 1.10 4.30 -12.37
CA MET A 27 0.06 5.13 -12.98
C MET A 27 0.27 6.63 -12.71
N ALA A 28 0.95 6.98 -11.62
CA ALA A 28 1.38 8.33 -11.30
C ALA A 28 2.78 8.69 -11.87
N GLY A 29 3.36 7.85 -12.74
CA GLY A 29 4.65 8.10 -13.39
C GLY A 29 5.87 7.85 -12.50
N ARG A 30 5.73 7.06 -11.43
CA ARG A 30 6.81 6.75 -10.49
C ARG A 30 7.06 5.24 -10.42
N ASP A 31 8.29 4.84 -10.67
CA ASP A 31 8.72 3.45 -10.45
C ASP A 31 9.13 3.23 -9.00
N VAL A 32 8.72 2.09 -8.45
CA VAL A 32 8.97 1.70 -7.06
C VAL A 32 9.34 0.22 -6.99
N LEU A 33 10.07 -0.15 -5.93
CA LEU A 33 10.48 -1.53 -5.68
C LEU A 33 9.26 -2.44 -5.41
N ARG A 34 9.43 -3.73 -5.66
CA ARG A 34 8.31 -4.69 -5.74
C ARG A 34 7.78 -5.11 -4.39
N ASP A 35 8.66 -5.34 -3.42
CA ASP A 35 8.30 -6.00 -2.17
C ASP A 35 7.98 -4.99 -1.07
N SER A 36 7.09 -5.34 -0.15
CA SER A 36 6.57 -4.40 0.86
C SER A 36 7.66 -3.88 1.80
N ASP A 37 8.68 -4.70 2.09
CA ASP A 37 9.84 -4.30 2.90
C ASP A 37 10.75 -3.33 2.14
N MET A 38 10.98 -3.57 0.84
CA MET A 38 11.69 -2.64 -0.02
C MET A 38 10.93 -1.31 -0.17
N GLN A 39 9.60 -1.38 -0.30
CA GLN A 39 8.75 -0.19 -0.33
C GLN A 39 8.82 0.59 0.98
N ALA A 40 8.74 -0.07 2.12
CA ALA A 40 8.90 0.56 3.43
C ALA A 40 10.28 1.25 3.58
N ALA A 41 11.33 0.65 3.02
CA ALA A 41 12.69 1.19 3.09
C ALA A 41 12.98 2.34 2.11
N THR A 42 12.15 2.54 1.08
CA THR A 42 12.49 3.45 -0.04
C THR A 42 11.40 4.45 -0.42
N LEU A 43 10.16 4.28 0.05
CA LEU A 43 9.05 5.17 -0.28
C LEU A 43 8.74 6.18 0.82
N GLY A 44 8.70 7.45 0.40
CA GLY A 44 8.30 8.55 1.27
C GLY A 44 9.32 8.80 2.38
N GLU A 45 8.85 9.42 3.45
CA GLU A 45 9.63 9.70 4.65
C GLU A 45 8.92 9.05 5.85
N PRO A 46 9.67 8.48 6.82
CA PRO A 46 9.08 7.97 8.05
C PRO A 46 8.25 9.05 8.77
N LEU A 47 7.06 8.66 9.21
CA LEU A 47 6.10 9.53 9.89
C LEU A 47 5.75 8.92 11.24
N GLU A 48 5.84 9.73 12.31
CA GLU A 48 5.22 9.41 13.59
C GLU A 48 3.74 9.78 13.54
N PRO A 49 2.81 8.81 13.60
CA PRO A 49 1.38 9.07 13.37
C PRO A 49 0.69 9.74 14.56
N GLY A 50 1.39 9.98 15.68
CA GLY A 50 0.81 10.53 16.89
C GLY A 50 -0.08 9.55 17.68
N PRO A 51 -0.71 10.01 18.77
CA PRO A 51 -1.60 9.18 19.58
C PRO A 51 -2.79 8.71 18.73
N ASP A 52 -3.19 7.46 18.91
CA ASP A 52 -4.33 6.83 18.23
C ASP A 52 -4.31 7.00 16.69
N PHE A 53 -3.10 7.13 16.10
CA PHE A 53 -2.88 7.33 14.67
C PHE A 53 -3.49 8.62 14.07
N SER A 54 -3.78 9.64 14.89
CA SER A 54 -4.48 10.86 14.46
C SER A 54 -3.75 11.72 13.40
N GLY A 55 -2.45 11.49 13.21
CA GLY A 55 -1.61 12.20 12.25
C GLY A 55 -1.59 11.61 10.85
N LEU A 56 -2.22 10.44 10.64
CA LEU A 56 -2.33 9.81 9.33
C LEU A 56 -3.24 10.62 8.38
N ARG A 57 -2.85 10.68 7.12
CA ARG A 57 -3.53 11.42 6.07
C ARG A 57 -3.64 10.58 4.81
N ARG A 58 -4.57 10.96 3.94
CA ARG A 58 -4.72 10.36 2.61
C ARG A 58 -3.37 10.32 1.89
N GLY A 59 -3.02 9.14 1.37
CA GLY A 59 -1.78 8.90 0.64
C GLY A 59 -0.63 8.36 1.50
N ASP A 60 -0.74 8.41 2.83
CA ASP A 60 0.23 7.77 3.71
C ASP A 60 0.21 6.26 3.50
N LEU A 61 1.39 5.65 3.54
CA LEU A 61 1.57 4.20 3.43
C LEU A 61 1.72 3.61 4.83
N VAL A 62 0.93 2.59 5.13
CA VAL A 62 0.98 1.88 6.41
C VAL A 62 1.57 0.50 6.18
N PHE A 63 2.70 0.22 6.84
CA PHE A 63 3.43 -1.03 6.71
C PHE A 63 3.34 -1.85 8.01
N TRP A 64 3.19 -3.15 7.86
CA TRP A 64 3.40 -4.12 8.94
C TRP A 64 4.06 -5.38 8.36
N LYS A 65 4.33 -6.38 9.20
CA LYS A 65 5.09 -7.56 8.81
C LYS A 65 4.47 -8.23 7.56
N GLY A 66 5.16 -8.08 6.42
CA GLY A 66 4.79 -8.68 5.14
C GLY A 66 3.63 -8.00 4.40
N HIS A 67 3.26 -6.76 4.73
CA HIS A 67 2.09 -6.12 4.13
C HIS A 67 2.18 -4.60 4.07
N VAL A 68 1.42 -4.01 3.13
CA VAL A 68 1.25 -2.57 2.98
C VAL A 68 -0.21 -2.20 2.65
N ALA A 69 -0.65 -1.05 3.16
CA ALA A 69 -1.91 -0.40 2.84
C ALA A 69 -1.70 1.08 2.49
N VAL A 70 -2.67 1.68 1.81
CA VAL A 70 -2.67 3.11 1.48
C VAL A 70 -3.84 3.78 2.19
N MET A 71 -3.58 4.84 2.96
CA MET A 71 -4.64 5.64 3.58
C MET A 71 -5.48 6.35 2.50
N THR A 72 -6.80 6.21 2.56
CA THR A 72 -7.75 6.88 1.66
C THR A 72 -8.31 8.17 2.23
N ASP A 73 -8.34 8.28 3.56
CA ASP A 73 -8.62 9.45 4.37
C ASP A 73 -7.96 9.28 5.76
N ALA A 74 -8.45 9.97 6.80
CA ALA A 74 -7.90 9.90 8.16
C ALA A 74 -8.21 8.59 8.89
N ASP A 75 -9.31 7.91 8.51
CA ASP A 75 -9.85 6.77 9.25
C ASP A 75 -9.83 5.46 8.43
N THR A 76 -9.79 5.57 7.10
CA THR A 76 -9.91 4.45 6.18
C THR A 76 -8.66 4.23 5.37
N MET A 77 -8.40 2.95 5.08
CA MET A 77 -7.30 2.51 4.23
C MET A 77 -7.80 1.51 3.19
N ILE A 78 -7.10 1.45 2.06
CA ILE A 78 -7.27 0.44 1.03
C ILE A 78 -6.06 -0.47 1.00
N HIS A 79 -6.29 -1.78 0.91
CA HIS A 79 -5.25 -2.76 0.68
C HIS A 79 -5.79 -3.95 -0.12
N ALA A 80 -4.89 -4.67 -0.80
CA ALA A 80 -5.21 -5.97 -1.36
C ALA A 80 -4.94 -7.02 -0.28
N ASN A 81 -5.97 -7.77 0.09
CA ASN A 81 -5.91 -8.84 1.07
C ASN A 81 -6.63 -10.07 0.52
N GLY A 82 -6.00 -11.24 0.65
CA GLY A 82 -6.63 -12.52 0.38
C GLY A 82 -7.55 -12.89 1.54
N HIS A 83 -8.78 -12.41 1.52
CA HIS A 83 -9.86 -13.02 2.29
C HIS A 83 -10.49 -14.10 1.40
N THR A 84 -10.37 -15.37 1.80
CA THR A 84 -11.24 -16.43 1.27
C THR A 84 -12.58 -16.41 1.96
#